data_AF-A0A943KAN3-F1
#
_entry.id   AF-A0A943KAN3-F1
#
_cell.length_a   1.000
_cell.length_b   1.000
_cell.length_c   1.000
_cell.angle_alpha   90.00
_cell.angle_beta   90.00
_cell.angle_gamma   90.00
#
_symmetry.space_group_name_H-M   'P 1'
#
loop_
_entity.id
_entity.type
_entity.pdbx_description
1 polymer ?
#
loop_
_entity_poly.entity_id
_entity_poly.type
_entity_poly.pdbx_seq_one_letter_code
_entity_poly.pdbx_strand_id
1 'polypeptide(L)' 'QKRQTNMKTKLVLLMYDALLCGGSVLRDDFCKEHNISERTFYRYLLAVSKFFAAYKPQHRIWKDGAGVYYLKEA' A
#
# COMPACT_ATOMS: atom_id res chain seq x y z
N GLN A 1 -14.29 -7.26 -25.97
CA GLN A 1 -13.98 -7.56 -24.55
C GLN A 1 -13.10 -6.44 -24.00
N LYS A 2 -13.61 -5.57 -23.11
CA LYS A 2 -12.85 -4.43 -22.57
C LYS A 2 -11.87 -4.91 -21.49
N ARG A 3 -10.61 -4.51 -21.59
CA ARG A 3 -9.51 -4.79 -20.64
C ARG A 3 -9.90 -4.36 -19.21
N GLN A 4 -10.31 -5.32 -18.39
CA GLN A 4 -10.50 -5.14 -16.95
C GLN A 4 -9.26 -5.58 -16.19
N THR A 5 -8.09 -5.06 -16.57
CA THR A 5 -6.79 -5.42 -15.96
C THR A 5 -6.09 -4.30 -15.21
N ASN A 6 -6.58 -3.06 -15.16
CA ASN A 6 -5.65 -1.93 -14.93
C ASN A 6 -5.81 -1.09 -13.65
N MET A 7 -6.88 -1.22 -12.86
CA MET A 7 -7.03 -0.39 -11.65
C MET A 7 -6.37 -0.98 -10.41
N LYS A 8 -6.51 -2.30 -10.18
CA LYS A 8 -5.92 -2.96 -9.01
C LYS A 8 -4.39 -2.85 -9.00
N THR A 9 -3.74 -3.18 -10.11
CA THR A 9 -2.28 -3.13 -10.21
C THR A 9 -1.77 -1.72 -10.01
N LYS A 10 -2.43 -0.72 -10.61
CA LYS A 10 -2.08 0.70 -10.42
C LYS A 10 -2.13 1.11 -8.95
N LEU A 11 -3.20 0.77 -8.22
CA LEU A 11 -3.32 1.16 -6.80
C LEU A 11 -2.28 0.47 -5.90
N VAL A 12 -1.94 -0.79 -6.19
CA VAL A 12 -0.87 -1.49 -5.48
C VAL A 12 0.49 -0.83 -5.76
N LEU A 13 0.76 -0.42 -7.01
CA LEU A 13 1.99 0.27 -7.37
C LEU A 13 2.09 1.65 -6.72
N LEU A 14 1.01 2.44 -6.71
CA LEU A 14 0.99 3.74 -6.03
C LEU A 14 1.28 3.61 -4.53
N MET A 15 0.68 2.61 -3.87
CA MET A 15 0.97 2.32 -2.47
C MET A 15 2.43 1.91 -2.26
N TYR A 16 2.97 1.07 -3.15
CA TYR A 16 4.37 0.66 -3.12
C TYR A 16 5.33 1.84 -3.27
N ASP A 17 5.11 2.70 -4.28
CA ASP A 17 5.96 3.85 -4.57
C ASP A 17 5.92 4.87 -3.42
N ALA A 18 4.73 5.17 -2.89
CA ALA A 18 4.57 6.07 -1.75
C ALA A 18 5.36 5.59 -0.53
N LEU A 19 5.31 4.29 -0.25
CA LEU A 19 6.02 3.68 0.87
C LEU A 19 7.54 3.63 0.63
N LEU A 20 7.98 3.18 -0.56
CA LEU A 20 9.39 3.00 -0.87
C LEU A 20 10.17 4.32 -0.93
N CYS A 21 9.54 5.40 -1.41
CA CYS A 21 10.16 6.73 -1.50
C CYS A 21 10.27 7.47 -0.16
N GLY A 22 10.09 6.77 0.98
CA GLY A 22 10.16 7.34 2.32
C GLY A 22 8.90 8.10 2.73
N GLY A 23 7.83 8.02 1.94
CA GLY A 23 6.53 8.61 2.25
C GLY A 23 5.69 7.74 3.17
N SER A 24 4.43 8.15 3.31
CA SER A 24 3.42 7.43 4.07
C SER A 24 2.10 7.36 3.30
N VAL A 25 1.24 6.44 3.71
CA VAL A 25 -0.10 6.26 3.18
C VAL A 25 -1.08 6.36 4.33
N LEU A 26 -1.89 7.42 4.36
CA LEU A 26 -3.03 7.52 5.27
C LEU A 26 -4.19 6.70 4.69
N ARG A 27 -4.68 5.72 5.45
CA ARG A 27 -5.72 4.79 5.00
C ARG A 27 -6.96 5.51 4.48
N ASP A 28 -7.46 6.47 5.26
CA ASP A 28 -8.73 7.12 4.99
C ASP A 28 -8.66 7.98 3.71
N ASP A 29 -7.57 8.73 3.54
CA ASP A 29 -7.30 9.50 2.32
C ASP A 29 -7.16 8.60 1.10
N PHE A 30 -6.37 7.53 1.20
CA PHE A 30 -6.17 6.60 0.10
C PHE A 30 -7.48 5.90 -0.31
N CYS A 31 -8.32 5.52 0.67
CA CYS A 31 -9.62 4.91 0.41
C CYS A 31 -10.57 5.90 -0.27
N LYS A 32 -10.62 7.15 0.20
CA LYS A 32 -11.48 8.22 -0.33
C LYS A 32 -11.05 8.64 -1.73
N GLU A 33 -9.76 8.88 -1.95
CA GLU A 33 -9.20 9.33 -3.23
C GLU A 33 -9.43 8.31 -4.34
N HIS A 34 -9.29 7.02 -4.02
CA HIS A 34 -9.39 5.94 -5.01
C HIS A 34 -10.73 5.21 -5.01
N ASN A 35 -11.69 5.68 -4.20
CA ASN A 35 -13.03 5.09 -4.04
C ASN A 35 -12.97 3.57 -3.78
N ILE A 36 -12.14 3.16 -2.83
CA ILE A 36 -12.01 1.75 -2.41
C ILE A 36 -12.42 1.59 -0.94
N SER A 37 -12.86 0.39 -0.59
CA SER A 37 -13.16 0.04 0.80
C SER A 37 -11.88 -0.19 1.61
N GLU A 38 -11.96 0.00 2.94
CA GLU A 38 -10.86 -0.36 3.86
C GLU A 38 -10.41 -1.82 3.68
N ARG A 39 -11.35 -2.74 3.48
CA ARG A 39 -11.03 -4.15 3.20
C ARG A 39 -10.13 -4.29 1.97
N THR A 40 -10.36 -3.49 0.94
CA THR A 40 -9.54 -3.50 -0.28
C THR A 40 -8.17 -2.88 -0.01
N PHE A 41 -8.11 -1.79 0.74
CA PHE A 41 -6.87 -1.19 1.21
C PHE A 41 -5.98 -2.20 1.94
N TYR A 42 -6.50 -2.92 2.95
CA TYR A 42 -5.71 -3.91 3.69
C TYR A 42 -5.22 -5.06 2.82
N ARG A 43 -5.97 -5.45 1.78
CA ARG A 43 -5.51 -6.47 0.82
C ARG A 43 -4.36 -5.97 -0.04
N TYR A 44 -4.34 -4.68 -0.39
CA TYR A 44 -3.23 -4.07 -1.13
C TYR A 44 -2.01 -3.94 -0.22
N LEU A 45 -2.20 -3.44 0.99
CA LEU A 45 -1.16 -3.34 2.00
C LEU A 45 -0.50 -4.70 2.29
N LEU A 46 -1.30 -5.76 2.41
CA LEU A 46 -0.79 -7.11 2.59
C LEU A 46 0.05 -7.59 1.39
N ALA A 47 -0.36 -7.27 0.16
CA ALA A 47 0.40 -7.61 -1.03
C ALA A 47 1.76 -6.91 -1.06
N VAL A 48 1.78 -5.61 -0.75
CA VAL A 48 3.02 -4.81 -0.67
C VAL A 48 3.90 -5.30 0.49
N SER A 49 3.32 -5.58 1.66
CA SER A 49 4.02 -6.13 2.83
C SER A 49 4.72 -7.46 2.50
N LYS A 50 4.02 -8.39 1.84
CA LYS A 50 4.59 -9.67 1.38
C LYS A 50 5.74 -9.46 0.38
N PHE A 51 5.62 -8.48 -0.51
CA PHE A 51 6.69 -8.15 -1.44
C PHE A 51 7.94 -7.64 -0.71
N PHE A 52 7.79 -6.70 0.23
CA PHE A 52 8.92 -6.22 1.02
C PHE A 52 9.57 -7.34 1.83
N ALA A 53 8.77 -8.19 2.48
CA ALA A 53 9.31 -9.34 3.22
C ALA A 53 10.14 -10.30 2.33
N ALA A 54 9.75 -10.48 1.07
CA ALA A 54 10.44 -11.39 0.14
C ALA A 54 11.68 -10.78 -0.53
N TYR A 55 11.65 -9.49 -0.87
CA TYR A 55 12.66 -8.88 -1.74
C TYR A 55 13.42 -7.68 -1.13
N LYS A 56 12.93 -7.13 -0.02
CA LYS A 56 13.55 -6.01 0.70
C LYS A 56 13.41 -6.24 2.22
N PRO A 57 13.99 -7.33 2.77
CA PRO A 57 13.75 -7.76 4.15
C PRO A 57 14.21 -6.75 5.21
N GLN A 58 15.08 -5.80 4.82
CA GLN A 58 15.49 -4.67 5.66
C GLN A 58 14.38 -3.63 5.85
N HIS A 59 13.27 -3.71 5.11
CA HIS A 59 12.14 -2.79 5.22
C HIS A 59 10.92 -3.49 5.81
N ARG A 60 10.26 -2.85 6.77
CA ARG A 60 8.96 -3.28 7.30
C ARG A 60 7.96 -2.14 7.26
N ILE A 61 6.71 -2.47 6.98
CA ILE A 61 5.60 -1.51 7.07
C ILE A 61 5.18 -1.41 8.54
N TRP A 62 5.18 -0.18 9.06
CA TRP A 62 4.70 0.17 10.38
C TRP A 62 3.42 1.01 10.30
N LYS A 63 2.73 1.14 11.44
CA LYS A 63 1.58 2.02 11.62
C LYS A 63 1.73 2.84 12.88
N ASP A 64 1.27 4.09 12.85
CA ASP A 64 1.33 5.03 13.98
C ASP A 64 0.11 4.97 14.93
N GLY A 65 -0.93 4.21 14.55
CA GLY A 65 -2.19 4.12 15.29
C GLY A 65 -3.28 5.08 14.81
N ALA A 66 -2.94 6.11 14.02
CA ALA A 66 -3.88 7.03 13.38
C ALA A 66 -4.30 6.57 11.97
N GLY A 67 -3.92 5.34 11.57
CA GLY A 67 -4.19 4.81 10.25
C GLY A 67 -3.17 5.23 9.18
N VAL A 68 -2.03 5.81 9.59
CA VAL A 68 -0.91 6.10 8.70
C VAL A 68 0.00 4.88 8.63
N TYR A 69 0.39 4.51 7.42
CA TYR A 69 1.31 3.42 7.13
C TYR A 69 2.58 3.95 6.49
N TYR A 70 3.75 3.52 6.95
CA TYR A 70 5.05 3.98 6.45
C TYR A 70 6.09 2.85 6.51
N LEU A 71 7.18 2.99 5.75
CA LEU A 71 8.31 2.07 5.84
C LEU A 71 9.28 2.49 6.95
N LYS A 72 9.81 1.50 7.65
CA LYS A 72 10.93 1.64 8.58
C LYS A 72 11.96 0.57 8.28
N GLU A 73 13.23 0.91 8.44
CA GLU A 73 14.29 -0.09 8.47
C GLU A 73 14.11 -1.00 9.70
N ALA A 74 14.25 -2.30 9.47
CA ALA A 74 14.00 -3.36 10.45
C ALA A 74 15.16 -3.53 11.44
#